data_AF-A0A2X4VG41-F1
#
_entry.id   AF-A0A2X4VG41-F1
#
_cell.length_a   1.000
_cell.length_b   1.000
_cell.length_c   1.000
_cell.angle_alpha   90.00
_cell.angle_beta   90.00
_cell.angle_gamma   90.00
#
_symmetry.space_group_name_H-M   'P 1'
#
loop_
_entity.id
_entity.type
_entity.pdbx_description
1 polymer ?
#
loop_
_entity_poly.entity_id
_entity_poly.type
_entity_poly.pdbx_seq_one_letter_code
_entity_poly.pdbx_strand_id
1 'polypeptide(L)'
;MPPRSPVRRNAEVHWSALNGSRLVLQDYASGSRPLIDSALRQQGVEAPVVQEIGHPATLFPMVAAGIGISIFPALALPLPEGGQLKVCRLVPEINRALMLVRRKNRSLTPAAEVIWQVVGQQAALLQQQRRQQVDY
;
A
#
# COMPACT_ATOMS: atom_id res chain seq x y z
N MET A 1 -9.66 3.79 -5.73
CA MET A 1 -10.58 4.95 -5.75
C MET A 1 -11.90 4.54 -6.40
N PRO A 2 -13.07 5.04 -5.93
CA PRO A 2 -14.35 4.79 -6.59
C PRO A 2 -14.44 5.45 -7.98
N PRO A 3 -15.33 4.97 -8.87
CA PRO A 3 -15.50 5.49 -10.23
C PRO A 3 -15.75 7.00 -10.33
N ARG A 4 -16.45 7.58 -9.34
CA ARG A 4 -16.84 9.00 -9.30
C ARG A 4 -15.83 9.91 -8.58
N SER A 5 -14.67 9.40 -8.17
CA SER A 5 -13.67 10.22 -7.46
C SER A 5 -13.12 11.32 -8.37
N PRO A 6 -13.04 12.59 -7.93
CA PRO A 6 -12.51 13.70 -8.72
C PRO A 6 -11.01 13.54 -9.04
N VAL A 7 -10.30 12.77 -8.21
CA VAL A 7 -8.85 12.53 -8.31
C VAL A 7 -8.53 11.36 -9.26
N ARG A 8 -9.54 10.75 -9.89
CA ARG A 8 -9.41 9.56 -10.74
C ARG A 8 -8.76 9.81 -12.11
N ARG A 9 -8.58 11.06 -12.56
CA ARG A 9 -8.22 11.34 -13.97
C ARG A 9 -6.80 10.91 -14.34
N ASN A 10 -5.87 10.94 -13.40
CA ASN A 10 -4.46 10.72 -13.72
C ASN A 10 -4.01 9.29 -13.32
N ALA A 11 -2.94 8.80 -13.94
CA ALA A 11 -2.24 7.58 -13.51
C ALA A 11 -1.45 7.83 -12.21
N GLU A 12 -1.02 9.08 -12.03
CA GLU A 12 -0.27 9.56 -10.87
C GLU A 12 -1.00 10.72 -10.20
N VAL A 13 -0.95 10.73 -8.88
CA VAL A 13 -1.70 11.66 -8.04
C VAL A 13 -0.75 12.21 -6.99
N HIS A 14 -0.60 13.53 -6.95
CA HIS A 14 0.11 14.17 -5.85
C HIS A 14 -0.66 14.00 -4.55
N TRP A 15 0.04 13.81 -3.42
CA TRP A 15 -0.59 13.71 -2.10
C TRP A 15 -1.55 14.88 -1.81
N SER A 16 -1.19 16.10 -2.21
CA SER A 16 -2.02 17.30 -2.05
C SER A 16 -3.39 17.21 -2.72
N ALA A 17 -3.55 16.40 -3.77
CA ALA A 17 -4.84 16.19 -4.42
C ALA A 17 -5.83 15.39 -3.55
N LEU A 18 -5.37 14.81 -2.44
CA LEU A 18 -6.22 14.15 -1.45
C LEU A 18 -6.86 15.12 -0.45
N ASN A 19 -6.49 16.40 -0.45
CA ASN A 19 -7.07 17.39 0.45
C ASN A 19 -8.60 17.41 0.39
N GLY A 20 -9.23 17.41 1.57
CA GLY A 20 -10.68 17.35 1.74
C GLY A 20 -11.32 16.01 1.35
N SER A 21 -10.56 15.04 0.85
CA SER A 21 -11.11 13.73 0.49
C SER A 21 -11.44 12.90 1.72
N ARG A 22 -12.58 12.22 1.69
CA ARG A 22 -12.96 11.23 2.70
C ARG A 22 -12.09 9.99 2.54
N LEU A 23 -11.33 9.62 3.58
CA LEU A 23 -10.47 8.45 3.58
C LEU A 23 -11.12 7.28 4.32
N VAL A 24 -11.01 6.09 3.72
CA VAL A 24 -11.27 4.79 4.34
C VAL A 24 -9.93 4.09 4.45
N LEU A 25 -9.43 3.90 5.66
CA LEU A 25 -8.10 3.35 5.90
C LEU A 25 -8.19 2.09 6.76
N GLN A 26 -7.16 1.26 6.69
CA GLN A 26 -6.98 0.26 7.74
C GLN A 26 -6.70 0.94 9.08
N ASP A 27 -7.09 0.29 10.17
CA ASP A 27 -6.77 0.72 11.52
C ASP A 27 -5.26 0.60 11.83
N TYR A 28 -4.89 0.97 13.06
CA TYR A 28 -3.50 1.01 13.51
C TYR A 28 -2.86 -0.37 13.73
N ALA A 29 -3.61 -1.49 13.61
CA ALA A 29 -3.00 -2.81 13.54
C ALA A 29 -2.31 -3.05 12.19
N SER A 30 -2.66 -2.28 11.15
CA SER A 30 -1.94 -2.31 9.87
C SER A 30 -0.59 -1.62 9.99
N GLY A 31 0.48 -2.33 9.65
CA GLY A 31 1.83 -1.75 9.56
C GLY A 31 1.96 -0.63 8.51
N SER A 32 0.97 -0.42 7.64
CA SER A 32 0.97 0.70 6.70
C SER A 32 0.40 1.99 7.31
N ARG A 33 -0.42 1.92 8.37
CA ARG A 33 -1.14 3.08 8.89
C ARG A 33 -0.20 4.19 9.40
N PRO A 34 0.81 3.91 10.24
CA PRO A 34 1.74 4.96 10.68
C PRO A 34 2.50 5.64 9.53
N LEU A 35 2.81 4.90 8.46
CA LEU A 35 3.46 5.45 7.26
C LEU A 35 2.52 6.38 6.50
N ILE A 36 1.24 6.02 6.38
CA ILE A 36 0.22 6.86 5.74
C ILE A 36 0.00 8.15 6.56
N ASP A 37 -0.12 8.05 7.89
CA ASP A 37 -0.31 9.23 8.73
C ASP A 37 0.91 10.18 8.67
N SER A 38 2.13 9.62 8.67
CA SER A 38 3.36 10.40 8.46
C SER A 38 3.38 11.07 7.09
N ALA A 39 2.97 10.36 6.05
CA ALA A 39 2.87 10.88 4.69
C ALA A 39 1.92 12.07 4.59
N LEU A 40 0.69 11.91 5.08
CA LEU A 40 -0.32 12.96 5.07
C LEU A 40 0.20 14.20 5.80
N ARG A 41 0.81 14.02 6.98
CA ARG A 41 1.40 15.12 7.76
C ARG A 41 2.54 15.81 7.02
N GLN A 42 3.51 15.06 6.50
CA GLN A 42 4.68 15.64 5.80
C GLN A 42 4.29 16.36 4.51
N GLN A 43 3.23 15.90 3.84
CA GLN A 43 2.74 16.49 2.59
C GLN A 43 1.69 17.58 2.82
N GLY A 44 1.39 17.94 4.08
CA GLY A 44 0.41 18.97 4.43
C GLY A 44 -1.01 18.62 3.98
N VAL A 45 -1.37 17.33 3.99
CA VAL A 45 -2.68 16.86 3.53
C VAL A 45 -3.65 16.78 4.71
N GLU A 46 -4.74 17.52 4.59
CA GLU A 46 -5.89 17.47 5.49
C GLU A 46 -7.01 16.67 4.82
N ALA A 47 -7.15 15.41 5.23
CA ALA A 47 -8.15 14.50 4.68
C ALA A 47 -8.81 13.71 5.82
N PRO A 48 -10.13 13.86 6.06
CA PRO A 48 -10.78 13.19 7.16
C PRO A 48 -10.82 11.66 6.94
N VAL A 49 -10.34 10.91 7.93
CA VAL A 49 -10.53 9.45 7.98
C VAL A 49 -11.94 9.19 8.49
N VAL A 50 -12.84 8.85 7.58
CA VAL A 50 -14.27 8.67 7.87
C VAL A 50 -14.63 7.25 8.27
N GLN A 51 -13.70 6.31 8.07
CA GLN A 51 -13.87 4.91 8.46
C GLN A 51 -12.51 4.25 8.63
N GLU A 52 -12.39 3.49 9.72
CA GLU A 52 -11.25 2.61 10.01
C GLU A 52 -11.70 1.14 10.02
N ILE A 53 -10.86 0.24 9.52
CA ILE A 53 -11.17 -1.19 9.39
C ILE A 53 -9.96 -2.08 9.65
N GLY A 54 -10.16 -3.26 10.21
CA GLY A 54 -9.04 -4.18 10.49
C GLY A 54 -8.45 -4.87 9.27
N HIS A 55 -9.28 -5.38 8.36
CA HIS A 55 -8.83 -6.30 7.30
C HIS A 55 -9.00 -5.74 5.87
N PRO A 56 -8.00 -5.85 4.96
CA PRO A 56 -8.11 -5.31 3.60
C PRO A 56 -9.31 -5.83 2.79
N ALA A 57 -9.79 -7.04 3.09
CA ALA A 57 -10.96 -7.62 2.44
C ALA A 57 -12.24 -6.78 2.61
N THR A 58 -12.38 -6.03 3.71
CA THR A 58 -13.53 -5.12 3.93
C THR A 58 -13.30 -3.74 3.32
N LEU A 59 -12.03 -3.37 3.09
CA LEU A 59 -11.64 -2.07 2.54
C LEU A 59 -12.19 -1.85 1.13
N PHE A 60 -11.94 -2.80 0.22
CA PHE A 60 -12.26 -2.62 -1.20
C PHE A 60 -13.76 -2.51 -1.46
N PRO A 61 -14.64 -3.34 -0.86
CA PRO A 61 -16.09 -3.16 -0.97
C PRO A 61 -16.56 -1.78 -0.48
N MET A 62 -16.01 -1.27 0.62
CA MET A 62 -16.36 0.07 1.15
C MET A 62 -15.97 1.20 0.20
N VAL A 63 -14.77 1.11 -0.39
CA VAL A 63 -14.32 2.06 -1.42
C VAL A 63 -15.19 1.94 -2.67
N ALA A 64 -15.55 0.72 -3.08
CA ALA A 64 -16.39 0.49 -4.25
C ALA A 64 -17.81 1.04 -4.07
N ALA A 65 -18.34 0.96 -2.84
CA ALA A 65 -19.61 1.57 -2.44
C ALA A 65 -19.55 3.11 -2.35
N GLY A 66 -18.38 3.72 -2.52
CA GLY A 66 -18.22 5.19 -2.55
C GLY A 66 -18.13 5.85 -1.18
N ILE A 67 -17.86 5.09 -0.10
CA ILE A 67 -17.70 5.65 1.25
C ILE A 67 -16.52 6.64 1.30
N GLY A 68 -15.46 6.36 0.54
CA GLY A 68 -14.31 7.24 0.41
C GLY A 68 -13.22 6.66 -0.50
N ILE A 69 -12.02 7.22 -0.38
CA ILE A 69 -10.80 6.79 -1.07
C ILE A 69 -9.91 6.04 -0.07
N SER A 70 -9.11 5.09 -0.54
CA SER A 70 -8.14 4.42 0.31
C SER A 70 -6.71 4.56 -0.21
N ILE A 71 -5.76 4.48 0.72
CA ILE A 71 -4.33 4.46 0.51
C ILE A 71 -3.83 3.11 1.05
N PHE A 72 -3.13 2.34 0.23
CA PHE A 72 -2.64 1.01 0.59
C PHE A 72 -1.34 0.71 -0.17
N PRO A 73 -0.47 -0.21 0.33
CA PRO A 73 0.78 -0.54 -0.34
C PRO A 73 0.54 -1.31 -1.65
N ALA A 74 1.36 -1.05 -2.67
CA ALA A 74 1.26 -1.75 -3.97
C ALA A 74 1.33 -3.29 -3.87
N LEU A 75 1.87 -3.83 -2.78
CA LEU A 75 1.91 -5.28 -2.51
C LEU A 75 0.50 -5.91 -2.37
N ALA A 76 -0.54 -5.12 -2.08
CA ALA A 76 -1.91 -5.65 -2.01
C ALA A 76 -2.61 -5.70 -3.38
N LEU A 77 -1.87 -5.51 -4.47
CA LEU A 77 -2.35 -5.68 -5.84
C LEU A 77 -2.12 -7.12 -6.33
N PRO A 78 -2.91 -7.63 -7.30
CA PRO A 78 -4.01 -6.93 -7.99
C PRO A 78 -5.24 -6.75 -7.10
N LEU A 79 -6.13 -5.84 -7.49
CA LEU A 79 -7.42 -5.70 -6.82
C LEU A 79 -8.26 -6.98 -7.01
N PRO A 80 -9.21 -7.27 -6.11
CA PRO A 80 -10.18 -8.34 -6.32
C PRO A 80 -10.91 -8.18 -7.66
N GLU A 81 -11.16 -9.30 -8.33
CA GLU A 81 -11.81 -9.34 -9.65
C GLU A 81 -13.23 -8.73 -9.61
N GLY A 82 -13.66 -8.15 -10.74
CA GLY A 82 -15.00 -7.57 -10.90
C GLY A 82 -15.19 -6.17 -10.29
N GLY A 83 -14.14 -5.56 -9.72
CA GLY A 83 -14.21 -4.23 -9.12
C GLY A 83 -14.11 -3.07 -10.12
N GLN A 84 -14.92 -2.03 -9.95
CA GLN A 84 -14.84 -0.76 -10.73
C GLN A 84 -13.80 0.22 -10.15
N LEU A 85 -12.93 -0.25 -9.26
CA LEU A 85 -11.97 0.58 -8.56
C LEU A 85 -10.81 0.94 -9.49
N LYS A 86 -10.40 2.22 -9.49
CA LYS A 86 -9.16 2.67 -10.13
C LYS A 86 -8.04 2.74 -9.09
N VAL A 87 -6.85 2.26 -9.45
CA VAL A 87 -5.60 2.45 -8.69
C VAL A 87 -4.79 3.54 -9.38
N CYS A 88 -4.24 4.46 -8.59
CA CYS A 88 -3.34 5.51 -9.05
C CYS A 88 -2.09 5.51 -8.16
N ARG A 89 -0.93 5.84 -8.71
CA ARG A 89 0.32 5.97 -7.97
C ARG A 89 0.31 7.30 -7.21
N LEU A 90 0.66 7.30 -5.93
CA LEU A 90 0.84 8.54 -5.16
C LEU A 90 2.26 9.06 -5.30
N VAL A 91 2.41 10.36 -5.56
CA VAL A 91 3.71 11.02 -5.75
C VAL A 91 3.90 12.19 -4.76
N PRO A 92 5.07 12.32 -4.09
CA PRO A 92 6.20 11.38 -4.13
C PRO A 92 5.87 10.01 -3.54
N GLU A 93 6.56 8.97 -4.03
CA GLU A 93 6.42 7.63 -3.50
C GLU A 93 6.98 7.53 -2.07
N ILE A 94 6.28 6.78 -1.23
CA ILE A 94 6.73 6.49 0.13
C ILE A 94 7.02 5.00 0.22
N ASN A 95 8.30 4.70 0.31
CA ASN A 95 8.81 3.34 0.32
C ASN A 95 9.13 2.89 1.74
N ARG A 96 8.87 1.61 2.02
CA ARG A 96 9.39 0.91 3.21
C ARG A 96 10.16 -0.33 2.78
N ALA A 97 11.16 -0.71 3.56
CA ALA A 97 11.85 -1.97 3.37
C ALA A 97 11.02 -3.13 3.96
N LEU A 98 10.99 -4.25 3.25
CA LEU A 98 10.59 -5.55 3.81
C LEU A 98 11.86 -6.31 4.16
N MET A 99 11.89 -6.91 5.34
CA MET A 99 13.09 -7.50 5.91
C MET A 99 12.84 -8.94 6.35
N LEU A 100 13.83 -9.80 6.13
CA LEU A 100 13.91 -11.12 6.78
C LEU A 100 14.53 -10.95 8.17
N VAL A 101 13.92 -11.58 9.18
CA VAL A 101 14.35 -11.44 10.58
C VAL A 101 14.51 -12.82 11.22
N ARG A 102 15.64 -13.01 11.93
CA ARG A 102 15.90 -14.19 12.77
C ARG A 102 16.47 -13.76 14.12
N ARG A 103 16.33 -14.62 15.14
CA ARG A 103 16.94 -14.38 16.46
C ARG A 103 18.46 -14.49 16.36
N LYS A 104 19.19 -13.49 16.90
CA LYS A 104 20.66 -13.36 16.78
C LYS A 104 21.44 -14.61 17.24
N ASN A 105 20.94 -15.33 18.24
CA ASN A 105 21.61 -16.48 18.85
C ASN A 105 20.86 -17.80 18.63
N ARG A 106 20.13 -17.92 17.51
CA ARG A 106 19.45 -19.17 17.15
C ARG A 106 19.67 -19.46 15.67
N SER A 107 20.16 -20.65 15.37
CA SER A 107 20.23 -21.16 14.00
C SER A 107 18.81 -21.42 13.47
N LEU A 108 18.66 -21.27 12.16
CA LEU A 108 17.47 -21.74 11.47
C LEU A 108 17.51 -23.28 11.43
N THR A 109 16.34 -23.92 11.42
CA THR A 109 16.26 -25.33 11.05
C THR A 109 16.65 -25.49 9.58
N PRO A 110 17.07 -26.69 9.13
CA PRO A 110 17.40 -26.89 7.72
C PRO A 110 16.30 -26.44 6.75
N ALA A 111 15.03 -26.73 7.06
CA ALA A 111 13.90 -26.28 6.25
C ALA A 111 13.74 -24.74 6.25
N ALA A 112 13.92 -24.09 7.41
CA ALA A 112 13.81 -22.63 7.51
C ALA A 112 14.98 -21.91 6.80
N GLU A 113 16.17 -22.50 6.78
CA GLU A 113 17.33 -21.99 6.03
C GLU A 113 17.05 -22.02 4.52
N VAL A 114 16.49 -23.12 4.01
CA VAL A 114 16.08 -23.20 2.60
C VAL A 114 15.06 -22.12 2.26
N ILE A 115 14.02 -21.94 3.09
CA ILE A 115 13.03 -20.87 2.89
C ILE A 115 13.69 -19.49 2.93
N TRP A 116 14.58 -19.24 3.90
CA TRP A 116 15.32 -17.98 4.02
C TRP A 116 16.08 -17.64 2.74
N GLN A 117 16.79 -18.62 2.18
CA GLN A 117 17.55 -18.46 0.93
C GLN A 117 16.62 -18.19 -0.25
N VAL A 118 15.53 -18.96 -0.39
CA VAL A 118 14.55 -18.76 -1.47
C VAL A 118 13.93 -17.36 -1.39
N VAL A 119 13.49 -16.91 -0.20
CA VAL A 119 12.93 -15.57 -0.04
C VAL A 119 13.96 -14.50 -0.36
N GLY A 120 15.22 -14.67 0.06
CA GLY A 120 16.31 -13.75 -0.28
C GLY A 120 16.55 -13.65 -1.79
N GLN A 121 16.56 -14.79 -2.50
CA GLN A 121 16.71 -14.84 -3.96
C GLN A 121 15.53 -14.16 -4.67
N GLN A 122 14.30 -14.48 -4.28
CA GLN A 122 13.09 -13.87 -4.86
C GLN A 122 13.05 -12.36 -4.61
N ALA A 123 13.44 -11.91 -3.41
CA ALA A 123 13.53 -10.48 -3.11
C ALA A 123 14.53 -9.75 -4.02
N ALA A 124 15.68 -10.35 -4.32
CA ALA A 124 16.66 -9.77 -5.24
C ALA A 124 16.12 -9.67 -6.68
N LEU A 125 15.44 -10.72 -7.17
CA LEU A 125 14.81 -10.73 -8.49
C LEU A 125 13.73 -9.65 -8.62
N LEU A 126 12.84 -9.54 -7.63
CA LEU A 126 11.78 -8.53 -7.61
C LEU A 126 12.36 -7.10 -7.55
N GLN A 127 13.47 -6.88 -6.84
CA GLN A 127 14.15 -5.59 -6.81
C GLN A 127 14.75 -5.23 -8.18
N GLN A 128 15.33 -6.20 -8.91
CA GLN A 128 15.85 -5.98 -10.25
C GLN A 128 14.74 -5.65 -11.25
N GLN A 129 13.65 -6.43 -11.23
CA GLN A 129 12.48 -6.16 -12.07
C GLN A 129 11.89 -4.78 -11.81
N ARG A 130 11.76 -4.38 -10.54
CA ARG A 130 11.28 -3.05 -10.19
C ARG A 130 12.18 -1.96 -10.77
N ARG A 131 13.50 -2.08 -10.67
CA ARG A 131 14.45 -1.10 -11.23
C ARG A 131 14.31 -0.97 -12.75
N GLN A 132 14.04 -2.08 -13.45
CA GLN A 132 13.85 -2.09 -14.89
C GLN A 132 12.49 -1.51 -15.33
N GLN A 133 11.48 -1.52 -14.45
CA GLN A 133 10.16 -0.94 -14.72
C GLN A 133 10.05 0.58 -14.49
N VAL A 134 11.08 1.24 -13.92
CA VAL A 134 11.06 2.69 -13.69
C VAL A 134 11.35 3.50 -14.97
N ASP A 135 11.79 2.87 -16.06
CA ASP A 135 12.20 3.51 -17.33
C ASP A 135 11.09 3.58 -18.41
N TYR A 136 9.85 3.96 -18.07
CA TYR A 136 8.80 4.21 -19.08
C TYR A 136 7.88 5.38 -18.75
#